data_AF-A0A6B3HRV6-F1
#
_entry.id   AF-A0A6B3HRV6-F1
#
_cell.length_a   1.000
_cell.length_b   1.000
_cell.length_c   1.000
_cell.angle_alpha   90.00
_cell.angle_beta   90.00
_cell.angle_gamma   90.00
#
_symmetry.space_group_name_H-M   'P 1'
#
loop_
_entity.id
_entity.type
_entity.pdbx_description
1 polymer ?
#
loop_
_entity_poly.entity_id
_entity_poly.type
_entity_poly.pdbx_seq_one_letter_code
_entity_poly.pdbx_strand_id
1 'polypeptide(L)' 'MSTSRLRTFGTRTAGPGNPVYITGEIGINHNGDLGNALALIDAAAEAGCDAVKF' A
#
# COMPACT_ATOMS: atom_id res chain seq x y z
N MET A 1 -28.33 11.68 -4.30
CA MET A 1 -27.02 12.39 -4.28
C MET A 1 -25.93 11.33 -4.31
N SER A 2 -25.13 11.27 -5.37
CA SER A 2 -24.02 10.30 -5.44
C SER A 2 -22.92 10.77 -4.50
N THR A 3 -22.64 10.01 -3.44
CA THR A 3 -21.54 10.32 -2.53
C THR A 3 -20.22 10.05 -3.25
N SER A 4 -19.30 11.03 -3.21
CA SER A 4 -17.97 10.87 -3.80
C SER A 4 -17.23 9.70 -3.13
N ARG A 5 -16.88 8.69 -3.93
CA ARG A 5 -16.10 7.51 -3.51
C ARG A 5 -14.58 7.74 -3.63
N LEU A 6 -14.14 9.01 -3.57
CA LEU A 6 -12.73 9.39 -3.61
C LEU A 6 -12.16 9.47 -2.19
N ARG A 7 -10.95 8.95 -1.98
CA ARG A 7 -10.20 9.02 -0.71
C ARG A 7 -8.73 9.32 -0.99
N THR A 8 -8.13 10.18 -0.18
CA THR A 8 -6.71 10.56 -0.34
C THR A 8 -5.87 9.89 0.73
N PHE A 9 -4.82 9.19 0.32
CA PHE A 9 -3.81 8.56 1.15
C PHE A 9 -2.46 9.23 0.85
N GLY A 10 -1.94 10.02 1.79
CA GLY A 10 -0.76 10.85 1.56
C GLY A 10 -0.98 11.80 0.38
N THR A 11 -0.21 11.61 -0.69
CA THR A 11 -0.25 12.43 -1.90
C THR A 11 -1.10 11.83 -3.03
N ARG A 12 -1.67 10.63 -2.87
CA ARG A 12 -2.42 9.92 -3.90
C ARG A 12 -3.91 9.85 -3.58
N THR A 13 -4.75 9.97 -4.60
CA THR A 13 -6.21 9.82 -4.48
C THR A 13 -6.66 8.51 -5.11
N ALA A 14 -7.40 7.70 -4.35
CA ALA A 14 -8.00 6.45 -4.78
C ALA A 14 -9.51 6.60 -4.99
N GLY A 15 -10.06 5.90 -5.98
CA GLY A 15 -11.49 5.84 -6.27
C GLY A 15 -11.78 5.87 -7.78
N PRO A 16 -13.07 5.94 -8.19
CA PRO A 16 -13.44 5.91 -9.60
C PRO A 16 -12.71 6.96 -10.44
N GLY A 17 -12.23 6.57 -11.62
CA GLY A 17 -11.52 7.46 -12.55
C GLY A 17 -10.05 7.74 -12.21
N ASN A 18 -9.49 7.15 -11.15
CA ASN A 18 -8.08 7.27 -10.78
C ASN A 18 -7.37 5.92 -10.98
N PRO A 19 -6.03 5.90 -11.11
CA PRO A 19 -5.26 4.66 -11.07
C PRO A 19 -5.56 3.82 -9.82
N VAL A 20 -5.41 2.51 -9.93
CA VAL A 20 -5.56 1.60 -8.79
C VAL A 20 -4.53 1.96 -7.72
N TYR A 21 -4.97 2.00 -6.46
CA TYR A 21 -4.08 2.15 -5.33
C TYR A 21 -3.64 0.76 -4.84
N ILE A 22 -2.36 0.43 -4.99
CA ILE A 22 -1.82 -0.90 -4.70
C ILE A 22 -1.12 -0.89 -3.34
N THR A 23 -1.53 -1.76 -2.44
CA THR A 23 -0.89 -1.93 -1.12
C THR A 23 -0.24 -3.29 -1.01
N GLY A 24 1.05 -3.32 -0.68
CA GLY A 24 1.78 -4.54 -0.33
C GLY A 24 1.39 -5.01 1.07
N GLU A 25 0.69 -6.15 1.16
CA GLU A 25 0.30 -6.75 2.43
C GLU A 25 1.48 -7.52 3.04
N ILE A 26 2.24 -6.85 3.91
CA ILE A 26 3.32 -7.49 4.67
C ILE A 26 2.70 -8.31 5.80
N GLY A 27 1.74 -7.75 6.54
CA GLY A 27 1.04 -8.46 7.60
C GLY A 27 2.02 -9.13 8.58
N ILE A 28 1.82 -10.42 8.84
CA ILE A 28 2.71 -11.25 9.67
C ILE A 28 3.86 -11.93 8.91
N ASN A 29 4.02 -11.69 7.60
CA ASN A 29 4.98 -12.43 6.75
C ASN A 29 6.45 -12.15 7.11
N HIS A 30 6.72 -11.14 7.94
CA HIS A 30 8.04 -10.86 8.48
C HIS A 30 8.44 -11.81 9.64
N ASN A 31 7.54 -12.67 10.12
CA ASN A 31 7.79 -13.64 11.20
C ASN A 31 8.33 -13.04 12.51
N GLY A 32 7.94 -11.80 12.83
CA GLY A 32 8.45 -11.07 13.99
C GLY A 32 9.89 -10.56 13.86
N ASP A 33 10.53 -10.81 12.71
CA ASP A 33 11.90 -10.35 12.44
C ASP A 33 11.91 -8.98 11.75
N LEU A 34 12.70 -8.05 12.28
CA LEU A 34 12.78 -6.68 11.76
C LEU A 34 13.53 -6.62 10.43
N GLY A 35 14.55 -7.45 10.23
CA GLY A 35 15.30 -7.49 8.98
C GLY A 35 14.42 -7.90 7.80
N ASN A 36 13.61 -8.95 8.00
CA ASN A 36 12.63 -9.41 7.04
C ASN A 36 11.54 -8.35 6.79
N ALA A 37 11.06 -7.65 7.82
CA ALA A 37 10.10 -6.57 7.65
C ALA A 37 10.62 -5.47 6.71
N LEU A 38 11.88 -5.04 6.91
CA LEU A 38 12.53 -4.04 6.06
C LEU A 38 12.73 -4.57 4.63
N ALA A 39 13.20 -5.81 4.47
CA ALA A 39 13.36 -6.42 3.14
C ALA A 39 12.04 -6.53 2.37
N LEU A 40 10.93 -6.82 3.06
CA LEU A 40 9.59 -6.85 2.45
C LEU A 40 9.10 -5.44 2.06
N ILE A 41 9.45 -4.40 2.82
CA ILE A 41 9.19 -3.00 2.43
C ILE A 41 9.93 -2.67 1.14
N ASP A 42 11.22 -2.99 1.06
CA ASP A 42 12.06 -2.71 -0.11
C ASP A 42 11.51 -3.42 -1.36
N ALA A 43 11.15 -4.71 -1.22
CA ALA A 43 10.55 -5.48 -2.31
C ALA A 43 9.20 -4.90 -2.79
N ALA A 44 8.35 -4.43 -1.87
CA ALA A 44 7.08 -3.79 -2.24
C ALA A 44 7.30 -2.47 -2.98
N ALA A 45 8.29 -1.68 -2.56
CA ALA A 45 8.66 -0.43 -3.21
C ALA A 45 9.23 -0.69 -4.63
N GLU A 46 10.11 -1.68 -4.79
CA GLU A 46 10.66 -2.10 -6.09
C GLU A 46 9.55 -2.59 -7.04
N ALA A 47 8.55 -3.29 -6.52
CA ALA A 47 7.38 -3.74 -7.28
C ALA A 47 6.41 -2.60 -7.67
N GLY A 48 6.65 -1.37 -7.21
CA GLY A 48 5.81 -0.21 -7.51
C GLY A 48 4.53 -0.14 -6.69
N CYS A 49 4.49 -0.75 -5.50
CA CYS A 49 3.36 -0.57 -4.58
C CYS A 49 3.31 0.87 -4.06
N ASP A 50 2.10 1.35 -3.77
CA ASP A 50 1.87 2.72 -3.32
C ASP A 50 2.06 2.88 -1.81
N ALA A 51 1.86 1.79 -1.07
CA ALA A 51 2.08 1.67 0.36
C ALA A 51 2.30 0.21 0.75
N VAL A 52 2.72 0.01 2.00
CA VAL A 52 2.72 -1.28 2.68
C VAL A 52 1.74 -1.28 3.85
N LYS A 53 1.22 -2.46 4.21
CA LYS A 53 0.42 -2.64 5.42
C LYS A 53 0.95 -3.80 6.25
N PHE A 54 1.13 -3.57 7.54
CA PHE A 54 1.45 -4.57 8.56
C PHE A 54 0.19 -5.11 9.24
#